data_AF-A0A918TTP5-F1
#
_entry.id   AF-A0A918TTP5-F1
#
_cell.length_a   1.000
_cell.length_b   1.000
_cell.length_c   1.000
_cell.angle_alpha   90.00
_cell.angle_beta   90.00
_cell.angle_gamma   90.00
#
_symmetry.space_group_name_H-M   'P 1'
#
loop_
_entity.id
_entity.type
_entity.pdbx_description
1 polymer ?
#
loop_
_entity_poly.entity_id
_entity_poly.type
_entity_poly.pdbx_seq_one_letter_code
_entity_poly.pdbx_strand_id
1 'polypeptide(L)'
;MPERILKPMVKSSGEAAPRTPATLSRPVSWFLLAFGAWSWVIWITFVKNLWKDGSGLAFDDAGSPTAYFWVHLLLAITSFLLGTAVGAIGLRGVRALRRTS
;
A
#
# COMPACT_ATOMS: atom_id res chain seq x y z
N MET A 1 32.78 12.04 59.82
CA MET A 1 33.23 11.26 58.65
C MET A 1 32.02 10.67 57.95
N PRO A 2 31.51 11.28 56.85
CA PRO A 2 30.37 10.79 56.08
C PRO A 2 30.81 10.13 54.77
N GLU A 3 30.42 8.88 54.52
CA GLU A 3 30.47 8.26 53.18
C GLU A 3 29.75 6.90 53.21
N ARG A 4 29.12 6.57 52.09
CA ARG A 4 28.15 5.47 51.83
C ARG A 4 26.72 5.84 52.24
N ILE A 5 25.77 6.05 51.34
CA ILE A 5 25.53 5.35 50.08
C ILE A 5 24.88 6.33 49.09
N LEU A 6 25.68 6.85 48.15
CA LEU A 6 25.17 7.33 46.87
C LEU A 6 24.60 6.11 46.13
N LYS A 7 23.28 5.95 46.23
CA LYS A 7 22.56 4.96 45.41
C LYS A 7 22.82 5.36 43.95
N PRO A 8 23.43 4.51 43.12
CA PRO A 8 23.64 4.87 41.73
C PRO A 8 22.25 5.06 41.12
N MET A 9 21.96 6.28 40.68
CA MET A 9 20.90 6.56 39.73
C MET A 9 21.28 5.91 38.39
N VAL A 10 21.26 4.58 38.34
CA VAL A 10 21.02 3.87 37.09
C VAL A 10 19.53 4.03 36.85
N LYS A 11 19.17 5.19 36.31
CA LYS A 11 17.90 5.34 35.63
C LYS A 11 18.00 4.40 34.43
N SER A 12 17.23 3.31 34.46
CA SER A 12 17.06 2.43 33.31
C SER A 12 16.55 3.27 32.15
N SER A 13 17.44 3.75 31.30
CA SER A 13 17.12 4.57 30.12
C SER A 13 16.66 3.71 28.94
N GLY A 14 16.05 2.55 29.21
CA GLY A 14 15.83 1.51 28.20
C GLY A 14 14.49 0.79 28.26
N GLU A 15 13.51 1.27 29.05
CA GLU A 15 12.14 0.78 28.93
C GLU A 15 11.55 1.37 27.64
N ALA A 16 11.81 0.71 26.51
CA ALA A 16 11.16 1.02 25.24
C ALA A 16 9.65 0.91 25.45
N ALA A 17 8.97 2.06 25.57
CA ALA A 17 7.52 2.12 25.72
C ALA A 17 6.86 1.19 24.69
N PRO A 18 5.88 0.36 25.08
CA PRO A 18 5.22 -0.54 24.15
C PRO A 18 4.70 0.31 23.00
N ARG A 19 5.23 0.08 21.78
CA ARG A 19 4.73 0.77 20.60
C ARG A 19 3.28 0.40 20.47
N THR A 20 2.38 1.34 20.74
CA THR A 20 0.97 1.18 20.47
C THR A 20 0.88 0.75 19.01
N PRO A 21 0.39 -0.46 18.70
CA PRO A 21 0.31 -0.90 17.32
C PRO A 21 -0.47 0.16 16.55
N ALA A 22 0.13 0.74 15.51
CA ALA A 22 -0.46 1.86 14.80
C ALA A 22 -1.83 1.43 14.23
N THR A 23 -2.91 1.93 14.82
CA THR A 23 -4.28 1.65 14.36
C THR A 23 -4.70 2.74 13.38
N LEU A 24 -5.06 2.35 12.15
CA LEU A 24 -5.59 3.29 11.16
C LEU A 24 -6.97 3.81 11.60
N SER A 25 -7.21 5.11 11.36
CA SER A 25 -8.51 5.71 11.65
C SER A 25 -9.61 5.13 10.74
N ARG A 26 -10.87 5.24 11.18
CA ARG A 26 -12.05 4.79 10.41
C ARG A 26 -12.11 5.40 9.00
N PRO A 27 -11.98 6.73 8.82
CA PRO A 27 -12.04 7.33 7.49
C PRO A 27 -10.88 6.88 6.60
N VAL A 28 -9.67 6.78 7.15
CA VAL A 28 -8.48 6.36 6.39
C VAL A 28 -8.61 4.92 5.91
N SER A 29 -9.11 4.01 6.75
CA SER A 29 -9.30 2.60 6.36
C SER A 29 -10.27 2.46 5.18
N TRP A 30 -11.37 3.20 5.20
CA TRP A 30 -12.34 3.24 4.09
C TRP A 30 -11.76 3.89 2.85
N PHE A 31 -11.02 5.00 3.01
CA PHE A 31 -10.34 5.65 1.91
C PHE A 31 -9.37 4.70 1.20
N LEU A 32 -8.51 3.99 1.94
CA LEU A 32 -7.55 3.04 1.36
C LEU A 32 -8.26 1.88 0.65
N LEU A 33 -9.36 1.38 1.22
CA LEU A 33 -10.16 0.33 0.60
C LEU A 33 -10.79 0.81 -0.72
N ALA A 34 -11.43 1.97 -0.71
CA ALA A 34 -12.03 2.57 -1.89
C ALA A 34 -10.98 2.91 -2.96
N PHE A 35 -9.83 3.44 -2.55
CA PHE A 35 -8.71 3.75 -3.44
C PHE A 35 -8.14 2.49 -4.10
N GLY A 36 -7.98 1.39 -3.35
CA GLY A 36 -7.54 0.12 -3.92
C GLY A 36 -8.54 -0.43 -4.94
N ALA A 37 -9.84 -0.39 -4.62
CA ALA A 37 -10.90 -0.81 -5.55
C ALA A 37 -10.96 0.07 -6.80
N TRP A 38 -10.84 1.39 -6.65
CA TRP A 38 -10.76 2.33 -7.78
C TRP A 38 -9.53 2.07 -8.66
N SER A 39 -8.38 1.80 -8.03
CA SER A 39 -7.14 1.45 -8.74
C SER A 39 -7.34 0.22 -9.64
N TRP A 40 -8.06 -0.80 -9.17
CA TRP A 40 -8.40 -1.95 -10.02
C TRP A 40 -9.18 -1.55 -11.26
N VAL A 41 -10.20 -0.70 -11.12
CA VAL A 41 -11.01 -0.22 -12.25
C VAL A 41 -10.13 0.48 -13.29
N ILE A 42 -9.25 1.37 -12.85
CA ILE A 42 -8.32 2.09 -13.73
C ILE A 42 -7.40 1.13 -14.46
N TRP A 43 -6.69 0.25 -13.74
CA TRP A 43 -5.67 -0.59 -14.34
C TRP A 43 -6.26 -1.69 -15.24
N ILE A 44 -7.39 -2.29 -14.88
CA ILE A 44 -8.10 -3.25 -15.73
C ILE A 44 -8.57 -2.57 -17.02
N THR A 45 -9.16 -1.37 -16.91
CA THR A 45 -9.63 -0.63 -18.08
C THR A 45 -8.46 -0.22 -18.98
N PHE A 46 -7.36 0.23 -18.38
CA PHE A 46 -6.15 0.57 -19.10
C PHE A 46 -5.56 -0.63 -19.86
N VAL A 47 -5.42 -1.80 -19.22
CA VAL A 47 -4.92 -3.01 -19.90
C VAL A 47 -5.84 -3.44 -21.04
N LYS A 48 -7.16 -3.35 -20.86
CA LYS A 48 -8.13 -3.62 -21.95
C LYS A 48 -7.95 -2.66 -23.12
N ASN A 49 -7.67 -1.39 -22.86
CA ASN A 49 -7.41 -0.40 -23.91
C ASN A 49 -6.04 -0.60 -24.56
N LEU A 50 -5.02 -0.96 -23.78
CA LEU A 50 -3.69 -1.30 -24.29
C LEU A 50 -3.76 -2.49 -25.26
N TRP A 51 -4.51 -3.52 -24.91
CA TRP A 51 -4.69 -4.70 -25.76
C TRP A 51 -5.52 -4.43 -27.02
N LYS A 52 -6.44 -3.47 -26.95
CA LYS A 52 -7.21 -2.98 -28.10
C LYS A 52 -6.46 -1.94 -28.94
N ASP A 53 -5.22 -1.67 -28.59
CA ASP A 53 -4.40 -0.62 -29.18
C ASP A 53 -5.08 0.76 -29.21
N GLY A 54 -5.70 1.16 -28.11
CA GLY A 54 -6.41 2.45 -28.03
C GLY A 54 -5.52 3.68 -28.27
N SER A 55 -4.19 3.53 -28.17
CA SER A 55 -3.21 4.57 -28.49
C SER A 55 -2.66 4.51 -29.92
N GLY A 56 -2.81 3.39 -30.64
CA GLY A 56 -2.15 3.14 -31.93
C GLY A 56 -0.63 2.92 -31.83
N LEU A 57 -0.15 2.49 -30.65
CA LEU A 57 1.29 2.34 -30.34
C LEU A 57 1.62 0.95 -29.76
N ALA A 58 0.61 0.18 -29.37
CA ALA A 58 0.79 -1.09 -28.70
C ALA A 58 1.31 -2.19 -29.65
N PHE A 59 0.90 -2.13 -30.91
CA PHE A 59 1.31 -3.08 -31.94
C PHE A 59 1.84 -2.35 -33.16
N ASP A 60 2.80 -2.98 -33.84
CA ASP A 60 3.28 -2.50 -35.14
C ASP A 60 2.38 -2.99 -36.30
N ASP A 61 2.71 -2.59 -37.53
CA ASP A 61 1.97 -2.96 -38.74
C ASP A 61 1.92 -4.49 -38.99
N ALA A 62 2.86 -5.25 -38.42
CA ALA A 62 2.88 -6.70 -38.48
C ALA A 62 2.10 -7.36 -37.32
N GLY A 63 1.53 -6.56 -36.42
CA GLY A 63 0.79 -7.01 -35.24
C GLY A 63 1.68 -7.44 -34.08
N SER A 64 2.98 -7.12 -34.11
CA SER A 64 3.93 -7.48 -33.07
C SER A 64 3.90 -6.47 -31.91
N PRO A 65 3.97 -6.91 -30.64
CA PRO A 65 3.90 -6.01 -29.49
C PRO A 65 5.17 -5.15 -29.39
N THR A 66 4.97 -3.85 -29.30
CA THR A 66 6.06 -2.86 -29.26
C THR A 66 6.68 -2.73 -27.85
N ALA A 67 7.78 -2.00 -27.74
CA ALA A 67 8.33 -1.62 -26.43
C ALA A 67 7.34 -0.81 -25.58
N TYR A 68 6.52 0.04 -26.21
CA TYR A 68 5.47 0.81 -25.54
C TYR A 68 4.49 -0.13 -24.83
N PHE A 69 4.06 -1.19 -25.51
CA PHE A 69 3.19 -2.21 -24.93
C PHE A 69 3.80 -2.85 -23.68
N TRP A 70 5.05 -3.32 -23.77
CA TRP A 70 5.70 -4.01 -22.65
C TRP A 70 5.93 -3.11 -21.43
N VAL A 71 6.38 -1.87 -21.66
CA VAL A 71 6.57 -0.90 -20.57
C VAL A 71 5.25 -0.61 -19.86
N HIS A 72 4.19 -0.34 -20.62
CA HIS A 72 2.90 0.01 -20.04
C HIS A 72 2.20 -1.19 -19.39
N LEU A 73 2.35 -2.39 -19.95
CA LEU A 73 1.85 -3.61 -19.34
C LEU A 73 2.54 -3.89 -17.99
N LEU A 74 3.86 -3.77 -17.93
CA LEU A 74 4.62 -3.93 -16.69
C LEU A 74 4.22 -2.90 -15.63
N LEU A 75 4.08 -1.63 -16.03
CA LEU A 75 3.62 -0.54 -15.15
C LEU A 75 2.21 -0.80 -14.64
N ALA A 76 1.30 -1.26 -15.51
CA ALA A 76 -0.08 -1.56 -15.15
C ALA A 76 -0.16 -2.74 -14.16
N ILE A 77 0.59 -3.83 -14.39
CA ILE A 77 0.63 -4.98 -13.47
C ILE A 77 1.20 -4.56 -12.12
N THR A 78 2.34 -3.86 -12.11
CA THR A 78 2.99 -3.40 -10.88
C THR A 78 2.05 -2.50 -10.08
N SER A 79 1.41 -1.54 -10.75
CA SER A 79 0.49 -0.60 -10.11
C SER A 79 -0.80 -1.27 -9.64
N PHE A 80 -1.30 -2.29 -10.36
CA PHE A 80 -2.43 -3.10 -9.93
C PHE A 80 -2.11 -3.86 -8.63
N LEU A 81 -0.91 -4.44 -8.52
CA LEU A 81 -0.46 -5.12 -7.29
C LEU A 81 -0.32 -4.14 -6.13
N LEU A 82 0.23 -2.94 -6.36
CA LEU A 82 0.31 -1.89 -5.35
C LEU A 82 -1.09 -1.46 -4.89
N GLY A 83 -2.02 -1.23 -5.81
CA GLY A 83 -3.43 -0.92 -5.48
C GLY A 83 -4.11 -2.04 -4.69
N THR A 84 -3.81 -3.29 -5.02
CA THR A 84 -4.27 -4.48 -4.27
C THR A 84 -3.75 -4.48 -2.83
N ALA A 85 -2.45 -4.22 -2.64
CA ALA A 85 -1.84 -4.14 -1.32
C ALA A 85 -2.47 -3.01 -0.48
N VAL A 86 -2.67 -1.83 -1.08
CA VAL A 86 -3.36 -0.70 -0.43
C VAL A 86 -4.78 -1.07 -0.03
N GLY A 87 -5.55 -1.68 -0.95
CA GLY A 87 -6.90 -2.14 -0.66
C GLY A 87 -6.96 -3.18 0.46
N ALA A 88 -5.99 -4.11 0.50
CA ALA A 88 -5.87 -5.10 1.55
C ALA A 88 -5.57 -4.47 2.93
N ILE A 89 -4.73 -3.44 2.99
CA ILE A 89 -4.47 -2.66 4.20
C ILE A 89 -5.76 -1.97 4.67
N GLY A 90 -6.48 -1.30 3.76
CA GLY A 90 -7.77 -0.68 4.07
C GLY A 90 -8.80 -1.69 4.60
N LEU A 91 -8.90 -2.85 3.96
CA LEU A 91 -9.80 -3.94 4.36
C LEU A 91 -9.47 -4.47 5.76
N ARG A 92 -8.18 -4.64 6.08
CA ARG A 92 -7.74 -5.03 7.43
C ARG A 92 -8.10 -3.97 8.46
N GLY A 93 -7.94 -2.69 8.14
CA GLY A 93 -8.37 -1.56 8.97
C GLY A 93 -9.87 -1.60 9.25
N VAL A 94 -10.71 -1.70 8.21
CA VAL A 94 -12.18 -1.78 8.35
C VAL A 94 -12.60 -2.99 9.20
N ARG A 95 -11.97 -4.15 9.00
CA ARG A 95 -12.27 -5.36 9.79
C ARG A 95 -11.88 -5.21 11.26
N ALA A 96 -10.76 -4.55 11.57
CA ALA A 96 -10.36 -4.30 12.96
C ALA A 96 -11.36 -3.38 13.67
N LEU A 97 -11.82 -2.33 12.98
CA LEU A 97 -12.80 -1.37 13.50
C LEU A 97 -14.16 -2.00 13.82
N ARG A 98 -14.59 -2.98 13.03
CA ARG A 98 -15.82 -3.75 13.28
C ARG A 98 -15.75 -4.65 14.52
N ARG A 99 -14.55 -4.96 15.03
CA ARG A 99 -14.38 -5.80 16.23
C ARG A 99 -14.37 -4.99 17.53
N THR A 100 -14.13 -3.68 17.44
CA THR A 100 -14.01 -2.76 18.59
C THR A 100 -15.24 -1.86 18.76
N SER A 101 -16.27 -2.04 17.93
CA SER A 101 -17.55 -1.30 17.97
C SER A 101 -18.66 -2.27 18.32
#